data_AF-A0A1I3YI70-F1
#
_entry.id   AF-A0A1I3YI70-F1
#
_cell.length_a   1.000
_cell.length_b   1.000
_cell.length_c   1.000
_cell.angle_alpha   90.00
_cell.angle_beta   90.00
_cell.angle_gamma   90.00
#
_symmetry.space_group_name_H-M   'P 1'
#
loop_
_entity.id
_entity.type
_entity.pdbx_description
1 polymer ?
#
loop_
_entity_poly.entity_id
_entity_poly.type
_entity_poly.pdbx_seq_one_letter_code
_entity_poly.pdbx_strand_id
1 'polypeptide(L)' 'MTRRPVYLRVKDPVTKHEWDEPEGSPLISKGRVELVKGDRYPPSTVIRPTKHFLERKSRRGEPTPAGEGTTEKE' A
#
# COMPACT_ATOMS: atom_id res chain seq x y z
N MET A 1 27.58 23.92 -5.74
CA MET A 1 26.11 23.76 -5.55
C MET A 1 25.84 22.33 -5.11
N THR A 2 25.62 22.10 -3.82
CA THR A 2 25.23 20.78 -3.31
C THR A 2 23.79 20.53 -3.74
N ARG A 3 23.56 19.69 -4.77
CA ARG A 3 22.20 19.27 -5.13
C ARG A 3 21.59 18.64 -3.88
N ARG A 4 20.46 19.18 -3.43
CA ARG A 4 19.72 18.57 -2.31
C ARG A 4 19.32 17.15 -2.72
N PRO A 5 19.44 16.16 -1.82
CA PRO A 5 19.00 14.81 -2.13
C PRO A 5 17.50 14.86 -2.46
N VAL A 6 17.16 14.26 -3.60
CA VAL A 6 15.78 14.12 -4.05
C VAL A 6 15.32 12.73 -3.68
N TYR A 7 14.19 12.67 -2.99
CA TYR A 7 13.56 11.43 -2.57
C TYR A 7 12.33 11.15 -3.42
N LEU A 8 12.24 9.92 -3.91
CA LEU A 8 11.14 9.40 -4.68
C LEU A 8 10.27 8.51 -3.79
N ARG A 9 8.96 8.65 -3.93
CA ARG A 9 8.03 7.74 -3.25
C ARG A 9 8.10 6.39 -3.95
N VAL A 10 8.50 5.37 -3.23
CA VAL A 10 8.56 4.00 -3.73
C VAL A 10 7.59 3.11 -2.97
N LYS A 11 7.24 1.99 -3.58
CA LYS A 11 6.38 0.96 -3.02
C LYS A 11 6.99 -0.41 -3.19
N ASP A 12 6.94 -1.20 -2.13
CA ASP A 12 7.24 -2.63 -2.22
C ASP A 12 6.04 -3.36 -2.87
N PRO A 13 6.23 -4.06 -4.00
CA PRO A 13 5.15 -4.79 -4.65
C PRO A 13 4.63 -5.96 -3.82
N VAL A 14 5.41 -6.51 -2.89
CA VAL A 14 5.04 -7.62 -2.00
C VAL A 14 4.28 -7.10 -0.80
N THR A 15 4.93 -6.28 0.04
CA THR A 15 4.34 -5.83 1.31
C THR A 15 3.42 -4.62 1.17
N LYS A 16 3.38 -4.00 -0.02
CA LYS A 16 2.63 -2.77 -0.32
C LYS A 16 3.01 -1.56 0.55
N HIS A 17 4.11 -1.64 1.29
CA HIS A 17 4.67 -0.52 2.06
C HIS A 17 5.13 0.60 1.13
N GLU A 18 4.84 1.84 1.50
CA GLU A 18 5.31 3.02 0.78
C GLU A 18 6.30 3.80 1.66
N TRP A 19 7.45 4.16 1.09
CA TRP A 19 8.46 4.98 1.77
C TRP A 19 9.16 5.90 0.76
N ASP A 20 9.95 6.84 1.27
CA ASP A 20 10.76 7.73 0.45
C ASP A 20 12.18 7.20 0.36
N GLU A 21 12.63 6.96 -0.87
CA GLU A 21 13.94 6.40 -1.19
C GLU A 21 14.72 7.43 -2.00
N PRO A 22 16.03 7.64 -1.76
CA PRO A 22 16.84 8.54 -2.57
C PRO A 22 16.84 8.09 -4.03
N GLU A 23 16.72 9.05 -4.95
CA GLU A 23 16.66 8.79 -6.40
C GLU A 23 17.80 7.90 -6.92
N GLY A 24 18.99 8.03 -6.36
CA GLY A 24 20.16 7.21 -6.71
C GLY A 24 20.25 5.84 -6.03
N SER A 25 19.21 5.39 -5.32
CA SER A 25 19.26 4.14 -4.56
C SER A 25 19.40 2.91 -5.47
N PRO A 26 20.23 1.92 -5.08
CA PRO A 26 20.31 0.62 -5.74
C PRO A 26 18.97 -0.12 -5.79
N LEU A 27 18.02 0.19 -4.89
CA LEU A 27 16.70 -0.45 -4.89
C LEU A 27 15.87 -0.08 -6.11
N ILE A 28 15.95 1.19 -6.51
CA ILE A 28 15.25 1.74 -7.67
C ILE A 28 15.92 1.21 -8.94
N SER A 29 17.25 1.26 -9.04
CA SER A 29 17.97 0.79 -10.23
C SER A 29 17.89 -0.72 -10.45
N LYS A 30 17.74 -1.51 -9.38
CA LYS A 30 17.51 -2.96 -9.45
C LYS A 30 16.04 -3.34 -9.65
N GLY A 31 15.12 -2.37 -9.73
CA GLY A 31 13.70 -2.63 -9.90
C GLY A 31 13.06 -3.42 -8.75
N ARG A 32 13.62 -3.34 -7.54
CA ARG A 32 13.08 -4.04 -6.36
C ARG A 32 11.85 -3.35 -5.77
N VAL A 33 11.62 -2.11 -6.19
CA VAL A 33 10.55 -1.25 -5.72
C VAL A 33 9.89 -0.57 -6.91
N GLU A 34 8.60 -0.29 -6.79
CA GLU A 34 7.83 0.43 -7.81
C GLU A 34 7.81 1.91 -7.47
N LEU A 35 8.04 2.77 -8.47
CA LEU A 35 7.86 4.21 -8.31
C LEU A 35 6.37 4.52 -8.17
N VAL A 36 5.98 5.09 -7.02
CA VAL A 36 4.59 5.43 -6.74
C VAL A 36 4.26 6.72 -7.47
N LYS A 37 3.54 6.59 -8.59
CA LYS A 37 2.85 7.66 -9.33
C LYS A 37 3.53 9.02 -9.13
N GLY A 38 4.59 9.30 -9.91
CA GLY A 38 5.32 10.57 -9.83
C GLY A 38 4.44 11.81 -9.97
N ASP A 39 3.28 11.67 -10.62
CA ASP A 39 2.25 12.71 -10.72
C ASP A 39 1.52 12.99 -9.40
N ARG A 40 1.22 11.95 -8.60
CA ARG A 40 0.56 12.08 -7.29
C ARG A 40 1.54 12.42 -6.16
N TYR A 41 2.80 12.00 -6.30
CA TYR A 41 3.86 12.23 -5.34
C TYR A 41 5.10 12.75 -6.06
N PRO A 42 5.22 14.07 -6.28
CA PRO A 42 6.40 14.63 -6.91
C PRO A 42 7.65 14.33 -6.07
N PRO A 43 8.83 14.36 -6.72
CA PRO A 43 10.10 14.24 -6.02
C PRO A 43 10.20 15.28 -4.90
N SER A 44 10.53 14.83 -3.69
CA SER A 44 10.57 15.68 -2.50
C SER A 44 12.00 15.85 -2.03
N THR A 45 12.34 17.02 -1.51
CA THR A 45 13.61 17.26 -0.81
C THR A 45 13.56 16.87 0.66
N VAL A 46 12.39 16.44 1.14
CA VAL A 46 12.11 16.07 2.52
C VAL A 46 11.48 14.68 2.55
N ILE A 47 11.98 13.82 3.44
CA ILE A 47 11.42 12.48 3.68
C ILE A 47 10.04 12.63 4.30
N ARG A 48 9.03 12.07 3.65
CA ARG A 48 7.66 11.96 4.16
C ARG A 48 7.52 10.73 5.03
N PRO A 49 6.53 10.71 5.96
CA PRO A 49 6.24 9.53 6.76
C PRO A 49 6.00 8.29 5.88
N THR A 50 6.51 7.14 6.34
CA THR A 50 6.23 5.84 5.72
C THR A 50 4.74 5.51 5.87
N LYS A 51 4.18 4.83 4.87
CA LYS A 51 2.80 4.35 4.92
C LYS A 51 2.80 2.84 5.06
N HIS A 52 2.35 2.35 6.22
CA HIS A 52 2.16 0.93 6.46
C HIS A 52 0.84 0.46 5.85
N PHE A 53 0.90 -0.61 5.05
CA PHE A 53 -0.30 -1.28 4.57
C PHE A 53 -0.71 -2.34 5.59
N LEU A 54 -1.72 -2.03 6.41
CA LEU A 54 -2.36 -3.01 7.27
C LEU A 54 -3.50 -3.66 6.47
N GLU A 55 -3.31 -4.90 6.07
CA GLU A 55 -4.38 -5.69 5.48
C GLU A 55 -5.42 -5.95 6.57
N ARG A 56 -6.54 -5.21 6.53
CA ARG A 56 -7.68 -5.51 7.40
C ARG A 56 -8.21 -6.86 6.98
N LYS A 57 -7.86 -7.90 7.73
CA LYS A 57 -8.45 -9.24 7.61
C LYS A 57 -9.96 -9.05 7.75
N SER A 58 -10.67 -9.05 6.63
CA SER A 58 -12.12 -8.97 6.63
C SER A 58 -12.60 -10.26 7.29
N ARG A 59 -13.04 -10.19 8.56
CA ARG A 59 -14.04 -11.15 9.04
C ARG A 59 -15.29 -10.86 8.22
N ARG A 60 -15.33 -11.41 7.00
CA ARG A 60 -16.58 -11.60 6.27
C ARG A 60 -17.32 -12.61 7.14
N GLY A 61 -18.20 -12.10 8.01
CA GLY A 61 -19.11 -12.91 8.79
C GLY A 61 -19.81 -13.85 7.83
N GLU A 62 -19.66 -15.14 8.08
CA GLU A 62 -20.51 -16.17 7.51
C GLU A 62 -21.96 -15.78 7.84
N PRO A 63 -22.88 -15.71 6.86
CA PRO A 63 -24.29 -15.52 7.18
C PRO A 63 -24.75 -16.80 7.89
N THR A 64 -24.96 -16.72 9.19
CA THR A 64 -25.70 -17.74 9.94
C THR A 64 -27.11 -17.81 9.35
N PRO A 65 -27.61 -18.96 8.84
CA PRO A 65 -29.00 -19.06 8.44
C PRO A 65 -29.87 -19.05 9.71
N ALA A 66 -30.42 -17.88 10.02
CA ALA A 66 -31.55 -17.74 10.93
C ALA A 66 -32.82 -17.79 10.09
N GLY A 67 -33.62 -18.84 10.26
CA GLY A 67 -34.86 -19.04 9.52
C GLY A 67 -35.55 -20.34 9.88
N GLU A 68 -35.94 -20.48 11.16
CA GLU A 68 -37.10 -21.30 11.53
C GLU A 68 -38.32 -20.82 10.73
N GLY A 69 -38.96 -21.75 10.04
CA GLY A 69 -40.17 -21.53 9.27
C GLY A 69 -40.89 -22.85 9.10
N THR A 70 -41.49 -23.35 10.18
CA THR A 70 -42.56 -24.35 10.13
C THR A 70 -43.68 -23.81 9.25
N THR A 71 -44.04 -24.53 8.19
CA THR A 71 -45.35 -24.44 7.58
C THR A 71 -45.71 -25.84 7.09
N GLU A 72 -46.49 -26.52 7.94
CA GLU A 72 -47.42 -27.54 7.50
C GLU A 72 -48.33 -26.96 6.41
N LYS A 73 -48.51 -27.70 5.32
CA LYS A 73 -49.71 -27.63 4.49
C LYS A 73 -50.14 -29.04 4.12
N GLU A 74 -51.27 -29.38 4.75
CA GLU A 74 -52.41 -30.18 4.30
C GLU A 74 -52.37 -30.77 2.87
#